data_AF-A0A966Q3H3-F1
#
_entry.id   AF-A0A966Q3H3-F1
#
_cell.length_a   1.000
_cell.length_b   1.000
_cell.length_c   1.000
_cell.angle_alpha   90.00
_cell.angle_beta   90.00
_cell.angle_gamma   90.00
#
_symmetry.space_group_name_H-M   'P 1'
#
loop_
_entity.id
_entity.type
_entity.pdbx_description
1 polymer ?
#
loop_
_entity_poly.entity_id
_entity_poly.type
_entity_poly.pdbx_seq_one_letter_code
_entity_poly.pdbx_strand_id
1 'polypeptide(L)'
;MKKLFILSVLVTMMTSLSAQCYKVDTVTNTSSVKQIADRAVEFGAKATLEELIADKYSLCDSGSIITGEIVSIAIPEQVLNIVGMQFLQRKYIIVTQVTIDGKPQSVT
;
A
#
# COMPACT_ATOMS: atom_id res chain seq x y z
N MET A 1 50.21 -13.24 -13.89
CA MET A 1 48.76 -13.23 -14.25
C MET A 1 47.82 -13.57 -13.08
N LYS A 2 48.27 -13.53 -11.81
CA LYS A 2 47.41 -13.85 -10.64
C LYS A 2 46.60 -12.66 -10.12
N LYS A 3 47.10 -11.43 -10.32
CA LYS A 3 46.46 -10.18 -9.87
C LYS A 3 45.20 -9.82 -10.68
N LEU A 4 45.12 -10.24 -11.94
CA LEU A 4 43.96 -9.98 -12.82
C LEU A 4 42.76 -10.86 -12.44
N PHE A 5 42.99 -12.10 -11.99
CA PHE A 5 41.94 -12.99 -11.50
C PHE A 5 41.32 -12.49 -10.18
N ILE A 6 42.11 -11.90 -9.29
CA ILE A 6 41.61 -11.35 -8.01
C ILE A 6 40.71 -10.12 -8.26
N LEU A 7 41.04 -9.30 -9.25
CA LEU A 7 40.23 -8.13 -9.63
C LEU A 7 38.89 -8.55 -10.25
N SER A 8 38.87 -9.62 -11.06
CA SER A 8 37.65 -10.15 -11.67
C SER A 8 36.66 -10.72 -10.65
N VAL A 9 37.13 -11.28 -9.54
CA VAL A 9 36.29 -11.84 -8.47
C VAL A 9 35.72 -10.74 -7.56
N LEU A 10 36.40 -9.60 -7.44
CA LEU A 10 35.92 -8.47 -6.64
C LEU A 10 34.82 -7.67 -7.36
N VAL A 11 34.88 -7.59 -8.70
CA VAL A 11 33.88 -6.89 -9.53
C VAL A 11 32.55 -7.67 -9.59
N THR A 12 32.57 -9.01 -9.55
CA THR A 12 31.35 -9.83 -9.55
C THR A 12 30.61 -9.85 -8.21
N MET A 13 31.24 -9.47 -7.10
CA MET A 13 30.55 -9.35 -5.80
C MET A 13 29.75 -8.06 -5.63
N MET A 14 30.01 -7.01 -6.44
CA MET A 14 29.29 -5.73 -6.32
C MET A 14 27.97 -5.67 -7.10
N THR A 15 27.66 -6.65 -7.95
CA THR A 15 26.51 -6.58 -8.86
C THR A 15 25.20 -7.18 -8.33
N SER A 16 25.13 -7.62 -7.07
CA SER A 16 23.96 -8.37 -6.56
C SER A 16 23.13 -7.69 -5.47
N LEU A 17 23.35 -6.39 -5.18
CA LEU A 17 22.50 -5.66 -4.23
C LEU A 17 21.45 -4.82 -4.97
N SER A 18 20.59 -5.46 -5.76
CA SER A 18 19.35 -4.81 -6.20
C SER A 18 18.41 -4.75 -5.00
N ALA A 19 18.14 -3.55 -4.48
CA ALA A 19 17.08 -3.36 -3.48
C ALA A 19 15.77 -3.88 -4.08
N GLN A 20 15.06 -4.73 -3.34
CA GLN A 20 13.72 -5.17 -3.73
C GLN A 20 12.84 -3.94 -3.81
N CYS A 21 12.18 -3.79 -4.95
CA CYS A 21 11.39 -2.61 -5.26
C CYS A 21 10.03 -3.05 -5.78
N TYR A 22 9.00 -2.27 -5.47
CA TYR A 22 7.61 -2.63 -5.70
C TYR A 22 6.85 -1.54 -6.44
N LYS A 23 5.77 -1.94 -7.10
CA LYS A 23 4.84 -1.06 -7.81
C LYS A 23 3.41 -1.39 -7.42
N VAL A 24 2.67 -0.39 -6.94
CA VAL A 24 1.23 -0.53 -6.74
C VAL A 24 0.55 -0.39 -8.10
N ASP A 25 -0.02 -1.49 -8.60
CA ASP A 25 -0.65 -1.50 -9.91
C ASP A 25 -2.10 -1.02 -9.81
N THR A 26 -2.93 -1.83 -9.15
CA THR A 26 -4.36 -1.64 -9.06
C THR A 26 -4.87 -1.85 -7.63
N VAL A 27 -5.87 -1.06 -7.26
CA VAL A 27 -6.68 -1.27 -6.07
C VAL A 27 -8.10 -1.55 -6.52
N THR A 28 -8.60 -2.73 -6.23
CA THR A 28 -9.97 -3.15 -6.55
C THR A 28 -10.85 -3.07 -5.31
N ASN A 29 -12.16 -2.93 -5.51
CA ASN A 29 -13.13 -2.91 -4.42
C ASN A 29 -14.11 -4.07 -4.55
N THR A 30 -14.02 -5.02 -3.64
CA THR A 30 -14.95 -6.16 -3.53
C THR A 30 -15.99 -5.96 -2.43
N SER A 31 -15.83 -4.94 -1.59
CA SER A 31 -16.81 -4.58 -0.56
C SER A 31 -18.19 -4.19 -1.13
N SER A 32 -19.21 -4.19 -0.26
CA SER A 32 -20.57 -3.82 -0.62
C SER A 32 -20.75 -2.33 -0.95
N VAL A 33 -19.86 -1.47 -0.45
CA VAL A 33 -19.93 -0.01 -0.66
C VAL A 33 -19.01 0.39 -1.79
N LYS A 34 -19.58 0.86 -2.90
CA LYS A 34 -18.82 1.27 -4.10
C LYS A 34 -18.50 2.76 -4.16
N GLN A 35 -19.29 3.59 -3.46
CA GLN A 35 -19.12 5.04 -3.49
C GLN A 35 -19.34 5.66 -2.11
N ILE A 36 -18.60 6.74 -1.83
CA ILE A 36 -18.75 7.61 -0.66
C ILE A 36 -18.83 9.05 -1.15
N ALA A 37 -19.90 9.77 -0.78
CA ALA A 37 -20.14 11.15 -1.20
C ALA A 37 -19.95 11.36 -2.73
N ASP A 38 -20.64 10.51 -3.50
CA ASP A 38 -20.66 10.50 -4.97
C ASP A 38 -19.29 10.25 -5.64
N ARG A 39 -18.32 9.72 -4.89
CA ARG A 39 -17.00 9.34 -5.39
C ARG A 39 -16.74 7.86 -5.19
N ALA A 40 -16.16 7.21 -6.20
CA ALA A 40 -15.69 5.83 -6.14
C ALA A 40 -14.68 5.69 -4.99
N VAL A 41 -14.80 4.64 -4.16
CA VAL A 41 -13.92 4.46 -2.98
C VAL A 41 -12.48 4.14 -3.40
N GLU A 42 -12.33 3.54 -4.56
CA GLU A 42 -11.04 3.28 -5.22
C GLU A 42 -10.27 4.58 -5.48
N PHE A 43 -10.98 5.71 -5.59
CA PHE A 43 -10.39 7.03 -5.77
C PHE A 43 -9.67 7.47 -4.50
N GLY A 44 -8.33 7.53 -4.57
CA GLY A 44 -7.47 7.85 -3.43
C GLY A 44 -6.95 6.63 -2.69
N ALA A 45 -7.65 5.49 -2.73
CA ALA A 45 -7.20 4.25 -2.09
C ALA A 45 -5.83 3.78 -2.61
N LYS A 46 -5.57 3.94 -3.92
CA LYS A 46 -4.24 3.68 -4.50
C LYS A 46 -3.15 4.58 -3.91
N ALA A 47 -3.40 5.89 -3.82
CA ALA A 47 -2.43 6.83 -3.27
C ALA A 47 -2.16 6.57 -1.77
N THR A 48 -3.20 6.29 -0.99
CA THR A 48 -3.07 5.89 0.42
C THR A 48 -2.29 4.59 0.56
N LEU A 49 -2.54 3.61 -0.31
CA LEU A 49 -1.81 2.34 -0.29
C LEU A 49 -0.33 2.53 -0.65
N GLU A 50 -0.03 3.37 -1.65
CA GLU A 50 1.35 3.74 -1.99
C GLU A 50 2.06 4.40 -0.80
N GLU A 51 1.40 5.34 -0.11
CA GLU A 51 1.94 5.98 1.09
C GLU A 51 2.24 4.97 2.21
N LEU A 52 1.30 4.07 2.51
CA LEU A 52 1.46 3.06 3.56
C LEU A 52 2.54 2.00 3.23
N ILE A 53 2.72 1.69 1.95
CA ILE A 53 3.77 0.75 1.49
C ILE A 53 5.12 1.45 1.47
N ALA A 54 5.18 2.74 1.09
CA ALA A 54 6.43 3.51 1.03
C ALA A 54 7.14 3.60 2.39
N ASP A 55 6.39 3.52 3.50
CA ASP A 55 6.96 3.43 4.85
C ASP A 55 7.82 2.18 5.08
N LYS A 56 7.59 1.09 4.33
CA LYS A 56 8.22 -0.22 4.55
C LYS A 56 9.03 -0.73 3.36
N TYR A 57 8.68 -0.33 2.14
CA TYR A 57 9.24 -0.86 0.91
C TYR A 57 9.60 0.27 -0.06
N SER A 58 10.64 0.06 -0.87
CA SER A 58 10.99 1.00 -1.94
C SER A 58 9.99 0.88 -3.09
N LEU A 59 9.50 2.02 -3.59
CA LEU A 59 8.60 2.08 -4.75
C LEU A 59 9.34 2.46 -6.03
N CYS A 60 9.02 1.83 -7.16
CA CYS A 60 9.54 2.17 -8.49
C CYS A 60 8.67 1.61 -9.62
N ASP A 61 8.80 2.18 -10.81
CA ASP A 61 7.96 1.85 -11.97
C ASP A 61 8.20 0.44 -12.55
N SER A 62 9.37 -0.16 -12.27
CA SER A 62 9.80 -1.48 -12.74
C SER A 62 9.86 -2.53 -11.62
N GLY A 63 9.22 -2.27 -10.48
CA GLY A 63 9.21 -3.16 -9.32
C GLY A 63 8.24 -4.34 -9.43
N SER A 64 8.30 -5.25 -8.46
CA SER A 64 7.32 -6.32 -8.25
C SER A 64 5.92 -5.74 -8.01
N ILE A 65 4.91 -6.35 -8.64
CA ILE A 65 3.54 -5.86 -8.56
C ILE A 65 2.94 -6.13 -7.19
N ILE A 66 2.37 -5.09 -6.59
CA ILE A 66 1.50 -5.15 -5.42
C ILE A 66 0.09 -4.81 -5.88
N THR A 67 -0.86 -5.64 -5.48
CA THR A 67 -2.29 -5.41 -5.66
C THR A 67 -2.96 -5.18 -4.31
N GLY A 68 -3.89 -4.21 -4.28
CA GLY A 68 -4.75 -3.95 -3.15
C GLY A 68 -6.19 -4.36 -3.43
N GLU A 69 -6.88 -4.89 -2.44
CA GLU A 69 -8.29 -5.23 -2.50
C GLU A 69 -9.01 -4.66 -1.28
N ILE A 70 -9.96 -3.75 -1.50
CA ILE A 70 -10.81 -3.22 -0.44
C ILE A 70 -11.88 -4.27 -0.12
N VAL A 71 -11.72 -4.92 1.03
CA VAL A 71 -12.57 -6.04 1.48
C VAL A 71 -13.73 -5.57 2.33
N SER A 72 -13.58 -4.47 3.07
CA SER A 72 -14.63 -3.97 3.96
C SER A 72 -14.54 -2.46 4.16
N ILE A 73 -15.71 -1.84 4.31
CA ILE A 73 -15.86 -0.43 4.63
C ILE A 73 -16.87 -0.31 5.76
N ALA A 74 -16.45 0.22 6.90
CA ALA A 74 -17.30 0.49 8.05
C ALA A 74 -17.46 1.99 8.28
N ILE A 75 -18.64 2.41 8.73
CA ILE A 75 -18.98 3.82 8.97
C ILE A 75 -19.54 3.95 10.39
N PRO A 76 -18.71 3.82 11.45
CA PRO A 76 -19.16 4.10 12.80
C PRO A 76 -19.68 5.54 12.92
N GLU A 77 -20.85 5.69 13.52
CA GLU A 77 -21.41 6.97 13.91
C GLU A 77 -21.04 7.24 15.37
N GLN A 78 -20.39 8.37 15.62
CA GLN A 78 -20.04 8.82 16.97
C GLN A 78 -20.56 10.23 17.20
N VAL A 79 -21.20 10.45 18.35
CA VAL A 79 -21.63 11.79 18.78
C VAL A 79 -20.47 12.44 19.53
N LEU A 80 -19.98 13.55 19.00
CA LEU A 80 -19.04 14.42 19.69
C LEU A 80 -19.81 15.51 20.43
N ASN A 81 -19.49 15.73 21.70
CA ASN A 81 -19.97 16.89 22.44
C ASN A 81 -18.84 17.92 22.51
N ILE A 82 -19.00 19.04 21.82
CA ILE A 82 -18.05 20.14 21.81
C ILE A 82 -18.79 21.37 22.35
N VAL A 83 -18.40 21.82 23.54
CA VAL A 83 -18.96 23.02 24.19
C VAL A 83 -20.49 22.98 24.28
N GLY A 84 -21.06 21.82 24.65
CA GLY A 84 -22.51 21.64 24.83
C GLY A 84 -23.29 21.45 23.53
N MET A 85 -22.64 21.50 22.36
CA MET A 85 -23.24 21.18 21.07
C MET A 85 -22.90 19.74 20.68
N GLN A 86 -23.89 19.02 20.17
CA GLN A 86 -23.74 17.64 19.68
C GLN A 86 -23.48 17.64 18.17
N PHE A 87 -22.38 17.02 17.77
CA PHE A 87 -22.01 16.83 16.37
C PHE A 87 -21.94 15.34 16.04
N LEU A 88 -22.55 14.94 14.93
CA LEU A 88 -22.36 13.59 14.39
C LEU A 88 -21.05 13.55 13.61
N GLN A 89 -20.10 12.77 14.08
CA GLN A 89 -18.90 12.44 13.35
C GLN A 89 -19.05 11.03 12.76
N ARG A 90 -18.85 10.95 11.44
CA ARG A 90 -18.76 9.69 10.69
C ARG A 90 -17.33 9.52 10.23
N LYS A 91 -16.65 8.47 10.70
CA LYS A 91 -15.32 8.11 10.22
C LYS A 91 -15.44 6.84 9.39
N TYR A 92 -14.91 6.86 8.18
CA TYR A 92 -14.84 5.66 7.34
C TYR A 92 -13.63 4.85 7.75
N ILE A 93 -13.82 3.56 8.00
CA ILE A 93 -12.76 2.59 8.25
C ILE A 93 -12.73 1.67 7.05
N ILE A 94 -11.63 1.67 6.30
CA ILE A 94 -11.47 0.92 5.07
C ILE A 94 -10.43 -0.17 5.31
N VAL A 95 -10.83 -1.44 5.21
CA VAL A 95 -9.93 -2.57 5.33
C VAL A 95 -9.50 -2.99 3.94
N THR A 96 -8.21 -2.93 3.67
CA THR A 96 -7.60 -3.30 2.39
C THR A 96 -6.67 -4.50 2.59
N GLN A 97 -6.90 -5.56 1.83
CA GLN A 97 -5.98 -6.69 1.74
C GLN A 97 -4.97 -6.43 0.62
N VAL A 98 -3.70 -6.55 0.94
CA VAL A 98 -2.57 -6.25 0.05
C VAL A 98 -1.82 -7.53 -0.20
N THR A 99 -1.57 -7.88 -1.47
CA THR A 99 -0.76 -9.05 -1.82
C THR A 99 0.64 -8.62 -2.23
N ILE A 100 1.64 -8.99 -1.44
CA ILE A 100 3.06 -8.71 -1.70
C ILE A 100 3.78 -10.05 -1.83
N ASP A 101 4.41 -10.32 -2.97
CA ASP A 101 5.16 -11.56 -3.24
C ASP A 101 4.34 -12.84 -2.94
N GLY A 102 3.05 -12.82 -3.26
CA GLY A 102 2.12 -13.93 -3.03
C GLY A 102 1.66 -14.10 -1.58
N LYS A 103 2.00 -13.17 -0.67
CA LYS A 103 1.56 -13.18 0.72
C LYS A 103 0.51 -12.09 0.98
N PRO A 104 -0.70 -12.46 1.44
CA PRO A 104 -1.71 -11.48 1.80
C PRO A 104 -1.36 -10.80 3.14
N GLN A 105 -1.52 -9.47 3.19
CA GLN A 105 -1.36 -8.64 4.38
C GLN A 105 -2.59 -7.73 4.50
N SER A 106 -3.21 -7.67 5.68
CA SER A 106 -4.33 -6.75 5.91
C SER A 106 -3.81 -5.40 6.38
N VAL A 107 -4.32 -4.32 5.80
CA VAL A 107 -4.01 -2.93 6.13
C VAL A 107 -5.32 -2.18 6.38
N THR A 108 -5.36 -1.30 7.39
CA THR A 108 -6.56 -0.55 7.81
C THR A 108 -6.22 0.91 8.02
#